data_AF-A0A7Z8R397-F1
#
_entry.id   AF-A0A7Z8R397-F1
#
_cell.length_a   1.000
_cell.length_b   1.000
_cell.length_c   1.000
_cell.angle_alpha   90.00
_cell.angle_beta   90.00
_cell.angle_gamma   90.00
#
_symmetry.space_group_name_H-M   'P 1'
#
loop_
_entity.id
_entity.type
_entity.pdbx_description
1 polymer ?
#
loop_
_entity_poly.entity_id
_entity_poly.type
_entity_poly.pdbx_seq_one_letter_code
_entity_poly.pdbx_strand_id
1 'polypeptide(L)' 'MPALTIKNIPADLYKELKHVSEQHHRSINSEVIVCLKERLFPKKISPEDRLENIQALRSQ' A
#
# COMPACT_ATOMS: atom_id res chain seq x y z
N MET A 1 10.44 -14.52 -12.89
CA MET A 1 9.78 -13.45 -12.11
C MET A 1 10.45 -13.37 -10.75
N PRO A 2 10.78 -12.18 -10.22
CA PRO A 2 11.34 -12.08 -8.88
C PRO A 2 10.30 -12.51 -7.84
N ALA A 3 10.71 -13.36 -6.89
CA ALA A 3 9.88 -13.79 -5.77
C ALA A 3 10.53 -13.33 -4.47
N LEU A 4 9.72 -12.78 -3.57
CA LEU A 4 10.17 -12.38 -2.23
C LEU A 4 9.59 -13.36 -1.21
N THR A 5 10.46 -14.00 -0.44
CA THR A 5 10.03 -14.87 0.67
C THR A 5 10.38 -14.19 1.97
N ILE A 6 9.37 -13.87 2.78
CA ILE A 6 9.55 -13.35 4.12
C ILE A 6 9.52 -14.54 5.09
N LYS A 7 10.63 -14.80 5.78
CA LYS A 7 10.74 -15.86 6.80
C LYS A 7 10.61 -15.24 8.19
N ASN A 8 10.10 -16.00 9.15
CA ASN A 8 9.89 -15.58 10.55
C ASN A 8 9.00 -14.33 10.69
N ILE A 9 7.88 -14.25 9.97
CA ILE A 9 6.88 -13.21 10.23
C ILE A 9 6.31 -13.42 11.64
N PRO A 10 6.32 -12.40 12.53
CA PRO A 10 5.68 -12.47 13.83
C PRO A 10 4.19 -12.80 13.69
N ALA A 11 3.66 -13.67 14.54
CA ALA A 11 2.26 -14.12 14.44
C ALA A 11 1.26 -12.96 14.48
N ASP A 12 1.54 -11.93 15.28
CA ASP A 12 0.72 -10.72 15.36
C ASP A 12 0.74 -9.93 14.05
N LEU A 13 1.91 -9.80 13.41
CA LEU A 13 2.03 -9.14 12.11
C LEU A 13 1.28 -9.90 11.00
N TYR A 14 1.32 -11.24 11.03
CA TYR A 14 0.56 -12.06 10.09
C TYR A 14 -0.96 -11.90 10.28
N LYS A 15 -1.44 -11.82 11.53
CA LYS A 15 -2.86 -11.59 11.83
C LYS A 15 -3.32 -10.23 11.31
N GLU A 16 -2.55 -9.18 11.57
CA GLU A 16 -2.86 -7.83 11.06
C GLU A 16 -2.86 -7.81 9.53
N LEU A 17 -1.84 -8.39 8.89
CA LEU A 17 -1.79 -8.50 7.42
C LEU A 17 -3.00 -9.25 6.85
N LYS A 18 -3.40 -10.34 7.50
CA LYS A 18 -4.60 -11.08 7.10
C LYS A 18 -5.85 -10.23 7.24
N HIS A 19 -6.03 -9.57 8.38
CA HIS A 19 -7.18 -8.71 8.65
C HIS A 19 -7.29 -7.59 7.61
N VAL A 20 -6.20 -6.86 7.36
CA VAL A 20 -6.16 -5.79 6.36
C VAL A 20 -6.41 -6.34 4.95
N SER A 21 -5.84 -7.49 4.60
CA SER A 21 -6.08 -8.10 3.29
C SER A 21 -7.55 -8.50 3.08
N GLU A 22 -8.24 -8.96 4.13
CA GLU A 22 -9.68 -9.27 4.08
C GLU A 22 -10.50 -7.98 3.92
N GLN A 23 -10.15 -6.90 4.63
CA GLN A 23 -10.79 -5.59 4.46
C GLN A 23 -10.61 -5.02 3.05
N HIS A 24 -9.43 -5.22 2.46
CA HIS A 24 -9.11 -4.75 1.11
C HIS A 24 -9.59 -5.71 0.01
N HIS A 25 -10.25 -6.82 0.36
CA HIS A 25 -10.67 -7.88 -0.56
C HIS A 25 -9.54 -8.40 -1.46
N ARG A 26 -8.33 -8.53 -0.89
CA ARG A 26 -7.10 -8.90 -1.57
C ARG A 26 -6.42 -10.07 -0.88
N SER A 27 -5.54 -10.75 -1.63
CA SER A 27 -4.66 -11.76 -1.02
C SER A 27 -3.59 -11.09 -0.16
N ILE A 28 -3.09 -11.81 0.86
CA ILE A 28 -1.97 -11.34 1.70
C ILE A 28 -0.75 -10.98 0.84
N ASN A 29 -0.46 -11.74 -0.21
CA ASN A 29 0.65 -11.41 -1.13
C ASN A 29 0.44 -10.05 -1.81
N SER A 30 -0.78 -9.78 -2.28
CA SER A 30 -1.11 -8.50 -2.90
C SER A 30 -1.04 -7.35 -1.88
N GLU A 31 -1.45 -7.60 -0.64
CA GLU A 31 -1.38 -6.61 0.44
C GLU A 31 0.08 -6.27 0.79
N VAL A 32 0.93 -7.29 0.96
CA VAL A 32 2.37 -7.11 1.19
C VAL A 32 3.02 -6.32 0.05
N ILE A 33 2.66 -6.61 -1.21
CA ILE A 33 3.14 -5.85 -2.38
C ILE A 33 2.68 -4.39 -2.31
N VAL A 34 1.43 -4.12 -1.91
CA VAL A 34 0.91 -2.75 -1.77
C VAL A 34 1.63 -2.00 -0.65
N CYS A 35 1.76 -2.60 0.54
CA CYS A 35 2.53 -2.00 1.63
C CYS A 35 3.98 -1.72 1.23
N LEU A 36 4.64 -2.66 0.54
CA LEU A 36 5.99 -2.47 0.01
C LEU A 36 6.01 -1.32 -1.02
N LYS A 37 5.02 -1.25 -1.91
CA LYS A 37 4.90 -0.16 -2.88
C LYS A 37 4.75 1.18 -2.18
N GLU A 38 3.87 1.32 -1.20
CA GLU A 38 3.65 2.58 -0.49
C GLU A 38 4.85 3.02 0.35
N ARG A 39 5.61 2.07 0.91
CA ARG A 39 6.81 2.37 1.72
C ARG A 39 8.07 2.63 0.88
N LEU A 40 8.30 1.83 -0.17
CA LEU A 40 9.49 1.92 -1.03
C LEU A 40 9.32 2.96 -2.15
N PHE A 41 8.09 3.12 -2.63
CA PHE A 41 7.67 4.18 -3.53
C PHE A 41 6.69 5.05 -2.72
N PRO A 42 7.18 5.83 -1.74
CA PRO A 42 6.34 6.85 -1.12
C PRO A 42 5.72 7.61 -2.28
N LYS A 43 4.38 7.59 -2.37
CA LYS A 43 3.58 8.12 -3.47
C LYS A 43 4.25 9.43 -3.86
N LYS A 44 5.03 9.41 -4.95
CA LYS A 44 5.48 10.63 -5.60
C LYS A 44 4.16 11.14 -6.15
N ILE A 45 3.40 11.80 -5.28
CA ILE A 45 2.46 12.80 -5.73
C ILE A 45 3.40 13.71 -6.49
N SER A 46 3.42 13.54 -7.82
CA SER A 46 4.12 14.50 -8.65
C SER A 46 3.54 15.86 -8.25
N PRO A 47 4.35 16.93 -8.17
CA PRO A 47 3.83 18.25 -7.82
C PRO A 47 2.57 18.61 -8.64
N GLU A 48 2.48 18.05 -9.84
CA GLU A 48 1.34 17.91 -10.76
C GLU A 48 0.07 17.34 -10.09
N ASP A 49 0.08 16.09 -9.63
CA ASP A 49 -1.04 15.44 -8.92
C ASP A 49 -1.45 16.23 -7.67
N ARG A 50 -0.49 16.87 -6.99
CA ARG A 50 -0.76 17.69 -5.81
C ARG A 50 -1.47 18.98 -6.20
N LEU A 51 -1.04 19.62 -7.29
CA LEU A 51 -1.66 20.81 -7.85
C LEU A 51 -3.08 20.53 -8.34
N GLU A 52 -3.29 19.42 -9.04
CA GLU A 52 -4.63 19.01 -9.49
C GLU A 52 -5.58 18.78 -8.30
N ASN A 53 -5.11 18.11 -7.24
CA ASN A 53 -5.92 17.91 -6.04
C ASN A 53 -6.27 19.24 -5.34
N ILE A 54 -5.31 20.17 -5.24
CA ILE A 54 -5.52 21.51 -4.67
C ILE A 54 -6.46 22.35 -5.54
N GLN A 55 -6.34 22.28 -6.87
CA GLN A 55 -7.24 22.98 -7.79
C GLN A 55 -8.66 22.43 -7.71
N ALA A 56 -8.82 21.11 -7.68
CA ALA A 56 -10.12 20.48 -7.49
C ALA A 56 -10.77 20.90 -6.16
N LEU A 57 -9.97 21.00 -5.08
CA LEU A 57 -10.45 21.47 -3.77
C LEU A 57 -10.86 22.96 -3.75
N ARG A 58 -10.26 23.80 -4.61
CA ARG A 58 -10.55 25.24 -4.71
C ARG A 58 -11.72 25.56 -5.64
N SER A 59 -12.07 24.65 -6.53
CA SER A 59 -13.18 24.81 -7.47
C SER A 59 -14.51 24.28 -6.91
N GLN A 60 -14.54 23.93 -5.63
CA GLN A 60 -15.71 23.55 -4.86
C GLN A 60 -16.08 24.67 -3.88
#